data_AF-A0A964LBX0-F1
#
_entry.id   AF-A0A964LBX0-F1
#
_cell.length_a   1.000
_cell.length_b   1.000
_cell.length_c   1.000
_cell.angle_alpha   90.00
_cell.angle_beta   90.00
_cell.angle_gamma   90.00
#
_symmetry.space_group_name_H-M   'P 1'
#
loop_
_entity.id
_entity.type
_entity.pdbx_description
1 polymer ?
#
loop_
_entity_poly.entity_id
_entity_poly.type
_entity_poly.pdbx_seq_one_letter_code
_entity_poly.pdbx_strand_id
1 'polypeptide(L)'
;MLSRFSPALVFFAGSVALLAALIGTLYWTRDPGPAASTDVPLEVYCAEAMRLPLKAIAEEYEAETKQHVVLTYGASQSILTQMELAKKGDLFLPADDSYIRQAKKKNMLDDVMNVASMNAVVIVSPKCPTEIKTWDDFLAQGSKIGLANPEATAIGKITQEQLQGIGLWEGLEKRKPSYLGTVNEVGNSVANVGSSYVGIVWDAVAQPLQVKKPDMKIVKLKELENVKARVQIAVTKSSNQPANARRFVDFLRHKDKGGVHLKKHGYTNIETAEATDKRHELVVYAGSMLRPALEESLDAFEKRENVRILRNYNGCGILVSQMKAGAEPDLYFACDTSFMMQVKDQFEPSANVSTNQLMIVVKKGNPKQVLKLEDLGKKDLQVGVGHEHQCALGALTKETFIRSKVYDQVIKNVRVQSPAGDLLVNQMRVGSLDVVVAYRSNLLDKEGKPYPELEGIPINGIPCATPSQPIAVAKGSAHPDLSRRLMEFLQKEESRQRFEKLGFGWDVKEIEK
;
A
#
# COMPACT_ATOMS: atom_id res chain seq x y z
N MET A 1 59.86 -1.32 -29.09
CA MET A 1 59.17 -0.01 -29.19
C MET A 1 58.50 0.40 -27.86
N LEU A 2 59.03 -0.01 -26.70
CA LEU A 2 58.41 0.23 -25.37
C LEU A 2 59.33 0.98 -24.39
N SER A 3 60.40 1.64 -24.87
CA SER A 3 61.36 2.35 -24.01
C SER A 3 61.09 3.86 -23.84
N ARG A 4 59.87 4.34 -24.14
CA ARG A 4 59.55 5.79 -24.15
C ARG A 4 58.46 6.24 -23.18
N PHE A 5 57.95 5.36 -22.32
CA PHE A 5 56.92 5.73 -21.34
C PHE A 5 57.50 5.74 -19.92
N SER A 6 57.18 6.79 -19.16
CA SER A 6 57.59 6.87 -17.76
C SER A 6 56.96 5.73 -16.97
N PRO A 7 57.64 5.18 -15.94
CA PRO A 7 57.11 4.08 -15.13
C PRO A 7 55.71 4.38 -14.59
N ALA A 8 55.47 5.63 -14.18
CA ALA A 8 54.18 6.10 -13.67
C ALA A 8 53.03 5.97 -14.69
N LEU A 9 53.30 6.19 -15.98
CA LEU A 9 52.28 6.10 -17.03
C LEU A 9 51.93 4.65 -17.34
N VAL A 10 52.91 3.75 -17.24
CA VAL A 10 52.70 2.29 -17.36
C VAL A 10 51.89 1.76 -16.17
N PHE A 11 52.18 2.22 -14.95
CA PHE A 11 51.38 1.87 -13.76
C PHE A 11 49.94 2.38 -13.88
N PHE A 12 49.74 3.64 -14.31
CA PHE A 12 48.40 4.21 -14.46
C PHE A 12 47.58 3.49 -15.54
N ALA A 13 48.18 3.21 -16.69
CA ALA A 13 47.52 2.43 -17.75
C ALA A 13 47.18 1.00 -17.30
N GLY A 14 48.08 0.37 -16.54
CA GLY A 14 47.83 -0.93 -15.92
C GLY A 14 46.67 -0.91 -14.93
N SER A 15 46.55 0.12 -14.09
CA SER A 15 45.44 0.27 -13.13
C SER A 15 44.10 0.51 -13.81
N VAL A 16 44.07 1.31 -14.88
CA VAL A 16 42.84 1.55 -15.67
C VAL A 16 42.39 0.28 -16.40
N ALA A 17 43.32 -0.49 -16.97
CA ALA A 17 43.02 -1.76 -17.60
C ALA A 17 42.50 -2.80 -16.59
N LEU A 18 43.07 -2.84 -15.38
CA LEU A 18 42.62 -3.73 -14.30
C LEU A 18 41.22 -3.34 -13.81
N LEU A 19 40.93 -2.05 -13.67
CA LEU A 19 39.61 -1.55 -13.28
C LEU A 19 38.56 -1.84 -14.37
N ALA A 20 38.90 -1.66 -15.64
CA ALA A 20 38.03 -2.01 -16.76
C ALA A 20 37.77 -3.52 -16.84
N ALA A 21 38.79 -4.35 -16.55
CA ALA A 21 38.63 -5.80 -16.47
C ALA A 21 37.74 -6.22 -15.28
N LEU A 22 37.86 -5.56 -14.12
CA LEU A 22 36.99 -5.79 -12.95
C LEU A 22 35.54 -5.35 -13.19
N ILE A 23 35.32 -4.23 -13.88
CA ILE A 23 33.98 -3.79 -14.30
C ILE A 23 33.41 -4.76 -15.35
N GLY A 24 34.25 -5.21 -16.29
CA GLY A 24 33.88 -6.19 -17.30
C GLY A 24 33.46 -7.53 -16.68
N THR A 25 34.19 -8.03 -15.68
CA THR A 25 33.81 -9.25 -14.96
C THR A 25 32.53 -9.06 -14.15
N LEU A 26 32.31 -7.90 -13.52
CA LEU A 26 31.05 -7.55 -12.85
C LEU A 26 29.83 -7.50 -13.79
N TYR A 27 30.04 -7.14 -15.06
CA TYR A 27 28.97 -7.16 -16.06
C TYR A 27 28.75 -8.55 -16.67
N TRP A 28 29.79 -9.38 -16.75
CA TRP A 28 29.73 -10.68 -17.41
C TRP A 28 29.34 -11.84 -16.49
N THR A 29 29.56 -11.72 -15.17
CA THR A 29 29.06 -12.67 -14.16
C THR A 29 27.64 -12.36 -13.69
N ARG A 30 26.97 -11.39 -14.33
CA ARG A 30 25.55 -11.15 -14.14
C ARG A 30 24.76 -12.21 -14.91
N ASP A 31 24.73 -13.42 -14.36
CA ASP A 31 23.73 -14.41 -14.75
C ASP A 31 22.34 -13.75 -14.67
N PRO A 32 21.49 -13.84 -15.70
CA PRO A 32 20.08 -13.54 -15.55
C PRO A 32 19.52 -14.62 -14.63
N GLY A 33 19.56 -14.32 -13.33
CA GLY A 33 19.02 -15.20 -12.30
C GLY A 33 17.58 -15.58 -12.61
N PRO A 34 17.13 -16.74 -12.12
CA PRO A 34 15.74 -17.18 -12.28
C PRO A 34 14.78 -16.09 -11.76
N ALA A 35 13.60 -16.02 -12.38
CA ALA A 35 12.55 -15.01 -12.21
C ALA A 35 12.46 -14.39 -10.79
N ALA A 36 12.45 -13.06 -10.74
CA ALA A 36 12.42 -12.25 -9.52
C ALA A 36 11.32 -12.69 -8.54
N SER A 37 11.74 -13.17 -7.36
CA SER A 37 10.92 -13.14 -6.16
C SER A 37 10.74 -11.69 -5.71
N THR A 38 9.51 -11.30 -5.39
CA THR A 38 9.16 -9.98 -4.84
C THR A 38 9.47 -9.90 -3.35
N ASP A 39 10.75 -9.96 -2.97
CA ASP A 39 11.18 -10.06 -1.56
C ASP A 39 11.85 -8.75 -1.09
N VAL A 40 11.09 -7.63 -1.13
CA VAL A 40 11.57 -6.34 -0.60
C VAL A 40 11.34 -6.35 0.92
N PRO A 41 12.39 -6.25 1.76
CA PRO A 41 12.21 -6.28 3.21
C PRO A 41 11.48 -5.04 3.73
N LEU A 42 10.73 -5.21 4.82
CA LEU A 42 10.14 -4.09 5.57
C LEU A 42 11.21 -3.39 6.39
N GLU A 43 11.44 -2.10 6.15
CA GLU A 43 12.42 -1.33 6.91
C GLU A 43 11.78 -0.59 8.08
N VAL A 44 12.19 -0.94 9.31
CA VAL A 44 11.63 -0.38 10.54
C VAL A 44 12.69 0.41 11.30
N TYR A 45 12.47 1.72 11.43
CA TYR A 45 13.24 2.58 12.32
C TYR A 45 12.64 2.53 13.71
N CYS A 46 13.37 1.98 14.68
CA CYS A 46 12.83 1.63 15.99
C CYS A 46 13.70 2.14 17.14
N ALA A 47 13.05 2.63 18.20
CA ALA A 47 13.73 3.01 19.42
C ALA A 47 14.37 1.81 20.12
N GLU A 48 15.52 2.07 20.74
CA GLU A 48 16.33 1.05 21.42
C GLU A 48 15.59 0.31 22.56
N ALA A 49 14.64 0.95 23.23
CA ALA A 49 13.81 0.33 24.27
C ALA A 49 12.99 -0.86 23.75
N MET A 50 12.61 -0.85 22.47
CA MET A 50 11.79 -1.86 21.81
C MET A 50 12.62 -3.03 21.25
N ARG A 51 13.96 -3.02 21.39
CA ARG A 51 14.85 -4.00 20.74
C ARG A 51 14.50 -5.44 21.04
N LEU A 52 14.26 -5.78 22.31
CA LEU A 52 13.95 -7.16 22.71
C LEU A 52 12.59 -7.65 22.19
N PRO A 53 11.46 -6.96 22.45
CA PRO A 53 10.18 -7.41 21.93
C PRO A 53 10.12 -7.35 20.41
N LEU A 54 10.60 -6.27 19.77
CA LEU A 54 10.47 -6.12 18.33
C LEU A 54 11.29 -7.16 17.55
N LYS A 55 12.47 -7.53 18.05
CA LYS A 55 13.23 -8.63 17.46
C LYS A 55 12.44 -9.94 17.46
N ALA A 56 11.84 -10.31 18.60
CA ALA A 56 11.03 -11.53 18.69
C ALA A 56 9.77 -11.48 17.82
N ILE A 57 9.13 -10.31 17.73
CA ILE A 57 7.96 -10.07 16.88
C ILE A 57 8.33 -10.21 15.41
N ALA A 58 9.46 -9.64 14.98
CA ALA A 58 9.95 -9.75 13.62
C ALA A 58 10.26 -11.21 13.25
N GLU A 59 10.95 -11.95 14.12
CA GLU A 59 11.25 -13.37 13.91
C GLU A 59 9.97 -14.23 13.76
N GLU A 60 8.96 -14.00 14.59
CA GLU A 60 7.66 -14.70 14.49
C GLU A 60 6.91 -14.30 13.22
N TYR A 61 6.86 -13.01 12.90
CA TYR A 61 6.21 -12.49 11.69
C TYR A 61 6.85 -13.05 10.41
N GLU A 62 8.19 -13.09 10.35
CA GLU A 62 8.96 -13.67 9.24
C GLU A 62 8.67 -15.16 9.07
N ALA A 63 8.60 -15.90 10.18
CA ALA A 63 8.32 -17.33 10.15
C ALA A 63 6.93 -17.62 9.55
N GLU A 64 5.92 -16.83 9.91
CA GLU A 64 4.53 -16.99 9.50
C GLU A 64 4.23 -16.46 8.09
N THR A 65 4.75 -15.28 7.75
CA THR A 65 4.36 -14.57 6.53
C THR A 65 5.37 -14.69 5.40
N LYS A 66 6.59 -15.16 5.70
CA LYS A 66 7.76 -15.12 4.81
C LYS A 66 8.22 -13.72 4.40
N GLN A 67 7.64 -12.66 4.97
CA GLN A 67 8.06 -11.28 4.73
C GLN A 67 9.24 -10.92 5.63
N HIS A 68 10.40 -10.63 5.05
CA HIS A 68 11.58 -10.18 5.80
C HIS A 68 11.40 -8.79 6.40
N VAL A 69 11.93 -8.55 7.61
CA VAL A 69 11.86 -7.30 8.37
C VAL A 69 13.27 -6.88 8.80
N VAL A 70 13.72 -5.73 8.29
CA VAL A 70 15.01 -5.12 8.64
C VAL A 70 14.80 -4.07 9.72
N LEU A 71 15.44 -4.28 10.87
CA LEU A 71 15.29 -3.43 12.06
C LEU A 71 16.50 -2.51 12.24
N THR A 72 16.28 -1.21 12.19
CA THR A 72 17.28 -0.18 12.51
C THR A 72 17.01 0.39 13.90
N TYR A 73 17.92 0.15 14.83
CA TYR A 73 17.77 0.60 16.21
C TYR A 73 18.57 1.86 16.52
N GLY A 74 18.03 2.72 17.38
CA GLY A 74 18.79 3.83 17.94
C GLY A 74 18.00 4.69 18.92
N ALA A 75 18.61 5.78 19.37
CA ALA A 75 17.93 6.82 20.12
C ALA A 75 16.85 7.48 19.23
N SER A 76 15.70 7.86 19.80
CA SER A 76 14.54 8.31 19.03
C SER A 76 14.82 9.54 18.15
N GLN A 77 15.69 10.45 18.60
CA GLN A 77 16.14 11.57 17.77
C GLN A 77 17.02 11.10 16.60
N SER A 78 17.95 10.17 16.86
CA SER A 78 18.86 9.66 15.84
C SER A 78 18.13 8.90 14.73
N ILE A 79 17.19 8.03 15.07
CA ILE A 79 16.39 7.29 14.07
C ILE A 79 15.46 8.21 13.27
N LEU A 80 14.94 9.28 13.89
CA LEU A 80 14.16 10.31 13.19
C LEU A 80 15.02 11.02 12.14
N THR A 81 16.22 11.47 12.54
CA THR A 81 17.17 12.12 11.62
C THR A 81 17.62 11.17 10.52
N GLN A 82 17.87 9.89 10.82
CA GLN A 82 18.25 8.89 9.80
C GLN A 82 17.12 8.69 8.78
N MET A 83 15.89 8.50 9.22
CA MET A 83 14.72 8.38 8.35
C MET A 83 14.55 9.62 7.46
N GLU A 84 14.77 10.81 8.02
CA GLU A 84 14.70 12.09 7.28
C GLU A 84 15.78 12.22 6.20
N LEU A 85 17.03 11.91 6.55
CA LEU A 85 18.15 11.99 5.62
C LEU A 85 18.08 10.91 4.52
N ALA A 86 17.69 9.69 4.90
CA ALA A 86 17.58 8.57 3.97
C ALA A 86 16.40 8.70 3.01
N LYS A 87 15.32 9.42 3.41
CA LYS A 87 14.03 9.47 2.70
C LYS A 87 13.51 8.08 2.33
N LYS A 88 13.75 7.13 3.22
CA LYS A 88 13.44 5.70 3.09
C LYS A 88 13.00 5.17 4.46
N GLY A 89 12.46 3.95 4.49
CA GLY A 89 11.86 3.32 5.66
C GLY A 89 10.38 3.13 5.45
N ASP A 90 9.84 2.03 5.96
CA ASP A 90 8.41 1.70 5.91
C ASP A 90 7.69 2.07 7.19
N LEU A 91 8.36 1.89 8.33
CA LEU A 91 7.79 2.07 9.66
C LEU A 91 8.70 2.90 10.57
N PHE A 92 8.08 3.75 11.38
CA PHE A 92 8.73 4.57 12.39
C PHE A 92 8.12 4.30 13.77
N LEU A 93 8.93 3.77 14.68
CA LEU A 93 8.54 3.37 16.04
C LEU A 93 9.45 4.03 17.09
N PRO A 94 9.25 5.32 17.40
CA PRO A 94 9.97 5.99 18.46
C PRO A 94 9.51 5.52 19.87
N ALA A 95 10.28 5.89 20.90
CA ALA A 95 9.95 5.50 22.27
C ALA A 95 8.79 6.31 22.88
N ASP A 96 8.45 7.47 22.31
CA ASP A 96 7.33 8.29 22.74
C ASP A 96 6.71 9.12 21.60
N ASP A 97 5.51 9.66 21.87
CA ASP A 97 4.68 10.38 20.91
C ASP A 97 5.19 11.79 20.52
N SER A 98 6.20 12.33 21.23
CA SER A 98 6.78 13.62 20.86
C SER A 98 7.56 13.56 19.55
N TYR A 99 8.23 12.44 19.26
CA TYR A 99 8.92 12.23 17.99
C TYR A 99 7.93 11.96 16.83
N ILE A 100 6.78 11.33 17.12
CA ILE A 100 5.68 11.25 16.15
C ILE A 100 5.19 12.66 15.79
N ARG A 101 4.96 13.53 16.78
CA ARG A 101 4.57 14.92 16.53
C ARG A 101 5.60 15.68 15.70
N GLN A 102 6.90 15.48 15.96
CA GLN A 102 7.98 16.08 15.17
C GLN A 102 7.94 15.59 13.71
N ALA A 103 7.85 14.27 13.48
CA ALA A 103 7.78 13.69 12.14
C ALA A 103 6.50 14.11 11.38
N LYS A 104 5.36 14.25 12.08
CA LYS A 104 4.11 14.79 11.51
C LYS A 104 4.29 16.24 11.05
N LYS A 105 4.93 17.10 11.86
CA LYS A 105 5.22 18.51 11.46
C LYS A 105 6.06 18.59 10.19
N LYS A 106 6.90 17.58 9.93
CA LYS A 106 7.72 17.44 8.72
C LYS A 106 6.99 16.72 7.57
N ASN A 107 5.70 16.39 7.72
CA ASN A 107 4.88 15.67 6.74
C ASN A 107 5.48 14.30 6.33
N MET A 108 6.10 13.58 7.27
CA MET A 108 6.81 12.33 6.98
C MET A 108 5.98 11.06 7.22
N LEU A 109 4.83 11.19 7.88
CA LEU A 109 4.02 10.05 8.36
C LEU A 109 2.65 10.05 7.69
N ASP A 110 2.10 8.86 7.49
CA ASP A 110 0.75 8.60 6.99
C ASP A 110 -0.14 8.14 8.16
N ASP A 111 -0.24 6.83 8.37
CA ASP A 111 -1.00 6.24 9.48
C ASP A 111 -0.19 6.24 10.77
N VAL A 112 -0.82 6.59 11.90
CA VAL A 112 -0.22 6.54 13.24
C VAL A 112 -1.11 5.75 14.19
N MET A 113 -0.53 4.76 14.87
CA MET A 113 -1.21 3.84 15.76
C MET A 113 -0.52 3.79 17.12
N ASN A 114 -1.30 3.71 18.19
CA ASN A 114 -0.77 3.45 19.52
C ASN A 114 -0.37 1.98 19.65
N VAL A 115 0.74 1.74 20.36
CA VAL A 115 1.28 0.40 20.60
C VAL A 115 1.13 0.04 22.08
N ALA A 116 1.73 0.84 22.96
CA ALA A 116 1.81 0.54 24.39
C ALA A 116 2.24 1.78 25.21
N SER A 117 2.42 1.59 26.50
CA SER A 117 2.94 2.58 27.45
C SER A 117 4.11 2.01 28.28
N MET A 118 5.01 2.89 28.68
CA MET A 118 6.12 2.63 29.60
C MET A 118 6.17 3.68 30.71
N ASN A 119 6.72 3.32 31.88
CA ASN A 119 6.89 4.22 33.02
C ASN A 119 8.36 4.25 33.45
N ALA A 120 8.86 5.41 33.87
CA ALA A 120 10.22 5.48 34.38
C ALA A 120 10.33 4.84 35.76
N VAL A 121 11.43 4.15 35.98
CA VAL A 121 11.82 3.53 37.26
C VAL A 121 13.31 3.73 37.48
N VAL A 122 13.73 3.64 38.74
CA VAL A 122 15.15 3.58 39.10
C VAL A 122 15.59 2.13 39.16
N ILE A 123 16.67 1.79 38.48
CA ILE A 123 17.39 0.54 38.70
C ILE A 123 18.58 0.78 39.63
N VAL A 124 18.85 -0.16 40.53
CA VAL A 124 19.88 -0.06 41.55
C VAL A 124 20.77 -1.30 41.51
N SER A 125 22.06 -1.09 41.32
CA SER A 125 23.08 -2.12 41.36
C SER A 125 23.23 -2.67 42.78
N PRO A 126 23.49 -3.97 42.97
CA PRO A 126 23.83 -4.52 44.29
C PRO A 126 25.13 -3.92 44.86
N LYS A 127 25.96 -3.27 44.03
CA LYS A 127 27.17 -2.54 44.44
C LYS A 127 26.88 -1.13 44.96
N CYS A 128 25.63 -0.67 44.92
CA CYS A 128 25.28 0.65 45.44
C CYS A 128 25.49 0.67 46.96
N PRO A 129 26.32 1.58 47.50
CA PRO A 129 26.57 1.65 48.94
C PRO A 129 25.37 2.19 49.71
N THR A 130 24.41 2.79 49.01
CA THR A 130 23.22 3.42 49.58
C THR A 130 21.98 2.64 49.22
N GLU A 131 21.11 2.39 50.20
CA GLU A 131 19.79 1.88 49.91
C GLU A 131 18.89 2.99 49.36
N ILE A 132 18.34 2.79 48.16
CA ILE A 132 17.54 3.82 47.50
C ILE A 132 16.05 3.63 47.83
N LYS A 133 15.46 4.55 48.58
CA LYS A 133 14.02 4.60 48.88
C LYS A 133 13.38 5.93 48.50
N THR A 134 14.17 7.00 48.55
CA THR A 134 13.74 8.39 48.32
C THR A 134 14.60 9.05 47.24
N TRP A 135 14.16 10.23 46.80
CA TRP A 135 14.94 11.07 45.89
C TRP A 135 16.29 11.49 46.48
N ASP A 136 16.35 11.79 47.78
CA ASP A 136 17.59 12.15 48.45
C ASP A 136 18.58 10.98 48.50
N ASP A 137 18.09 9.74 48.65
CA ASP A 137 18.94 8.54 48.57
C ASP A 137 19.52 8.36 47.16
N PHE A 138 18.71 8.60 46.12
CA PHE A 138 19.15 8.57 44.73
C PHE A 138 20.27 9.59 44.49
N LEU A 139 20.16 10.77 45.11
CA LEU A 139 21.17 11.82 45.13
C LEU A 139 22.22 11.65 46.25
N ALA A 140 22.31 10.51 46.95
CA ALA A 140 23.30 10.33 48.01
C ALA A 140 24.73 10.26 47.43
N GLN A 141 25.73 10.65 48.22
CA GLN A 141 27.13 10.50 47.79
C GLN A 141 27.44 9.01 47.57
N GLY A 142 28.14 8.70 46.48
CA GLY A 142 28.48 7.32 46.11
C GLY A 142 27.51 6.62 45.15
N SER A 143 26.30 7.13 44.90
CA SER A 143 25.30 6.46 44.03
C SER A 143 25.66 6.35 42.54
N LYS A 144 26.75 6.96 42.04
CA LYS A 144 27.21 6.97 40.62
C LYS A 144 26.05 6.90 39.61
N ILE A 145 25.47 8.05 39.29
CA ILE A 145 24.21 8.13 38.54
C ILE A 145 24.47 8.00 37.03
N GLY A 146 23.75 7.10 36.36
CA GLY A 146 23.67 7.01 34.90
C GLY A 146 22.31 7.51 34.40
N LEU A 147 22.31 8.39 33.40
CA LEU A 147 21.09 8.91 32.77
C LEU A 147 21.18 8.81 31.26
N ALA A 148 20.03 8.67 30.59
CA ALA A 148 19.98 8.77 29.14
C ALA A 148 20.06 10.26 28.74
N ASN A 149 20.81 10.59 27.68
CA ASN A 149 20.99 11.97 27.23
C ASN A 149 19.63 12.61 26.87
N PRO A 150 19.22 13.73 27.50
CA PRO A 150 17.96 14.40 27.23
C PRO A 150 17.80 14.93 25.79
N GLU A 151 18.91 15.26 25.12
CA GLU A 151 18.86 15.77 23.75
C GLU A 151 18.66 14.65 22.71
N ALA A 152 18.99 13.40 23.06
CA ALA A 152 18.96 12.27 22.14
C ALA A 152 17.79 11.32 22.40
N THR A 153 17.34 11.21 23.66
CA THR A 153 16.47 10.12 24.11
C THR A 153 15.15 10.60 24.71
N ALA A 154 14.08 9.84 24.43
CA ALA A 154 12.75 10.03 25.00
C ALA A 154 12.76 10.13 26.53
N ILE A 155 13.35 9.13 27.21
CA ILE A 155 13.34 9.09 28.67
C ILE A 155 14.16 10.23 29.26
N GLY A 156 15.31 10.57 28.67
CA GLY A 156 16.13 11.69 29.13
C GLY A 156 15.36 13.00 29.06
N LYS A 157 14.70 13.25 27.92
CA LYS A 157 13.89 14.45 27.69
C LYS A 157 12.73 14.55 28.68
N ILE A 158 11.89 13.51 28.76
CA ILE A 158 10.70 13.51 29.62
C ILE A 158 11.10 13.58 31.10
N THR A 159 12.18 12.91 31.49
CA THR A 159 12.72 13.00 32.86
C THR A 159 13.22 14.41 33.15
N GLN A 160 13.96 15.03 32.23
CA GLN A 160 14.43 16.41 32.39
C GLN A 160 13.26 17.39 32.54
N GLU A 161 12.29 17.34 31.63
CA GLU A 161 11.10 18.21 31.65
C GLU A 161 10.33 18.06 32.98
N GLN A 162 10.09 16.82 33.43
CA GLN A 162 9.41 16.55 34.69
C GLN A 162 10.19 17.08 35.89
N LEU A 163 11.48 16.77 35.99
CA LEU A 163 12.32 17.17 37.13
C LEU A 163 12.57 18.68 37.16
N GLN A 164 12.61 19.34 36.01
CA GLN A 164 12.65 20.81 35.92
C GLN A 164 11.34 21.41 36.43
N GLY A 165 10.20 20.85 36.03
CA GLY A 165 8.88 21.30 36.47
C GLY A 165 8.65 21.22 37.98
N ILE A 166 9.33 20.29 38.68
CA ILE A 166 9.27 20.15 40.14
C ILE A 166 10.51 20.67 40.87
N GLY A 167 11.42 21.36 40.18
CA GLY A 167 12.59 22.01 40.78
C GLY A 167 13.72 21.08 41.25
N LEU A 168 13.75 19.83 40.81
CA LEU A 168 14.75 18.82 41.22
C LEU A 168 15.89 18.61 40.21
N TRP A 169 15.75 19.13 38.99
CA TRP A 169 16.74 18.95 37.93
C TRP A 169 18.11 19.54 38.27
N GLU A 170 18.16 20.76 38.81
CA GLU A 170 19.43 21.42 39.13
C GLU A 170 20.24 20.65 40.19
N GLY A 171 19.55 20.06 41.17
CA GLY A 171 20.18 19.19 42.18
C GLY A 171 20.77 17.91 41.57
N LEU A 172 20.06 17.31 40.62
CA LEU A 172 20.54 16.15 39.87
C LEU A 172 21.74 16.50 38.98
N GLU A 173 21.73 17.63 38.28
CA GLU A 173 22.86 18.04 37.43
C GLU A 173 24.13 18.32 38.23
N LYS A 174 24.00 18.94 39.41
CA LYS A 174 25.13 19.17 40.33
C LYS A 174 25.82 17.86 40.74
N ARG A 175 25.12 16.72 40.66
CA ARG A 175 25.69 15.39 40.90
C ARG A 175 26.51 14.83 39.74
N LYS A 176 26.61 15.54 38.62
CA LYS A 176 27.40 15.19 37.43
C LYS A 176 27.08 13.76 36.96
N PRO A 177 25.81 13.46 36.61
CA PRO A 177 25.44 12.15 36.12
C PRO A 177 26.20 11.82 34.83
N SER A 178 26.46 10.53 34.61
CA SER A 178 26.99 10.03 33.34
C SER A 178 25.86 9.94 32.32
N TYR A 179 25.91 10.80 31.30
CA TYR A 179 24.95 10.77 30.20
C TYR A 179 25.33 9.73 29.14
N LEU A 180 24.39 8.85 28.81
CA LEU A 180 24.56 7.73 27.88
C LEU A 180 23.66 7.92 26.66
N GLY A 181 24.06 7.34 25.52
CA GLY A 181 23.42 7.57 24.23
C GLY A 181 22.04 6.91 24.10
N THR A 182 21.79 5.85 24.88
CA THR A 182 20.51 5.12 24.87
C THR A 182 20.09 4.68 26.27
N VAL A 183 18.80 4.40 26.46
CA VAL A 183 18.28 3.85 27.73
C VAL A 183 18.84 2.45 28.03
N ASN A 184 19.14 1.65 26.99
CA ASN A 184 19.74 0.32 27.17
C ASN A 184 21.19 0.43 27.66
N GLU A 185 21.94 1.46 27.24
CA GLU A 185 23.26 1.73 27.79
C GLU A 185 23.20 2.09 29.27
N VAL A 186 22.21 2.86 29.72
CA VAL A 186 21.96 3.12 31.15
C VAL A 186 21.67 1.83 31.91
N GLY A 187 20.79 0.99 31.36
CA GLY A 187 20.54 -0.34 31.90
C GLY A 187 21.82 -1.17 32.06
N ASN A 188 22.64 -1.18 31.01
CA ASN A 188 23.89 -1.93 30.97
C ASN A 188 24.96 -1.38 31.93
N SER A 189 25.05 -0.06 32.08
CA SER A 189 26.02 0.58 32.97
C SER A 189 25.79 0.22 34.44
N VAL A 190 24.52 0.05 34.84
CA VAL A 190 24.11 -0.34 36.19
C VAL A 190 24.16 -1.86 36.40
N ALA A 191 23.59 -2.64 35.47
CA ALA A 191 23.37 -4.06 35.66
C ALA A 191 24.59 -4.95 35.34
N ASN A 192 25.45 -4.54 34.40
CA ASN A 192 26.52 -5.38 33.88
C ASN A 192 27.91 -4.77 34.06
N VAL A 193 28.09 -3.49 33.72
CA VAL A 193 29.41 -2.84 33.75
C VAL A 193 29.78 -2.38 35.16
N GLY A 194 28.82 -1.79 35.89
CA GLY A 194 29.05 -1.20 37.22
C GLY A 194 29.75 0.16 37.17
N SER A 195 29.73 0.85 36.02
CA SER A 195 30.19 2.25 35.90
C SER A 195 29.17 3.23 36.51
N SER A 196 27.91 2.85 36.56
CA SER A 196 26.84 3.51 37.33
C SER A 196 26.32 2.55 38.39
N TYR A 197 25.87 3.06 39.55
CA TYR A 197 25.20 2.24 40.56
C TYR A 197 23.70 2.46 40.60
N VAL A 198 23.23 3.62 40.14
CA VAL A 198 21.80 3.88 39.94
C VAL A 198 21.56 4.47 38.56
N GLY A 199 20.37 4.25 38.00
CA GLY A 199 19.98 4.89 36.74
C GLY A 199 18.47 4.92 36.54
N ILE A 200 18.01 5.90 35.78
CA ILE A 200 16.60 6.06 35.41
C ILE A 200 16.38 5.40 34.05
N VAL A 201 15.51 4.38 34.00
CA VAL A 201 15.19 3.61 32.80
C VAL A 201 13.69 3.38 32.69
N TRP A 202 13.22 2.90 31.54
CA TRP A 202 11.84 2.42 31.42
C TRP A 202 11.68 1.10 32.17
N ASP A 203 10.51 0.87 32.77
CA ASP A 203 10.09 -0.41 33.35
C ASP A 203 10.28 -1.58 32.37
N ALA A 204 9.96 -1.36 31.09
CA ALA A 204 10.17 -2.32 30.02
C ALA A 204 11.65 -2.71 29.78
N VAL A 205 12.60 -1.85 30.17
CA VAL A 205 14.04 -2.15 30.14
C VAL A 205 14.49 -2.78 31.47
N ALA A 206 13.95 -2.31 32.59
CA ALA A 206 14.32 -2.76 33.93
C ALA A 206 13.92 -4.22 34.19
N GLN A 207 12.70 -4.63 33.81
CA GLN A 207 12.19 -5.97 34.12
C GLN A 207 13.01 -7.10 33.49
N PRO A 208 13.34 -7.06 32.16
CA PRO A 208 14.21 -8.09 31.57
C PRO A 208 15.61 -8.14 32.18
N LEU A 209 16.15 -6.99 32.62
CA LEU A 209 17.44 -6.93 33.31
C LEU A 209 17.36 -7.59 34.69
N GLN A 210 16.31 -7.35 35.46
CA GLN A 210 16.12 -7.95 36.78
C GLN A 210 15.96 -9.47 36.70
N VAL A 211 15.28 -10.00 35.67
CA VAL A 211 15.22 -11.46 35.43
C VAL A 211 16.62 -12.06 35.24
N LYS A 212 17.52 -11.34 34.54
CA LYS A 212 18.91 -11.79 34.34
C LYS A 212 19.84 -11.48 35.53
N LYS A 213 19.46 -10.53 36.37
CA LYS A 213 20.22 -10.02 37.52
C LYS A 213 19.30 -9.90 38.75
N PRO A 214 18.98 -11.01 39.43
CA PRO A 214 18.00 -11.01 40.52
C PRO A 214 18.36 -10.07 41.68
N ASP A 215 19.65 -9.84 41.91
CA ASP A 215 20.14 -8.95 42.97
C ASP A 215 20.02 -7.45 42.63
N MET A 216 19.68 -7.11 41.37
CA MET A 216 19.39 -5.73 40.97
C MET A 216 17.99 -5.35 41.46
N LYS A 217 17.87 -4.20 42.12
CA LYS A 217 16.57 -3.69 42.59
C LYS A 217 15.96 -2.75 41.56
N ILE A 218 14.63 -2.77 41.48
CA ILE A 218 13.82 -1.77 40.76
C ILE A 218 13.08 -0.97 41.83
N VAL A 219 13.24 0.35 41.82
CA VAL A 219 12.66 1.28 42.79
C VAL A 219 11.78 2.29 42.04
N LYS A 220 10.57 2.49 42.53
CA LYS A 220 9.66 3.54 42.05
C LYS A 220 9.79 4.74 42.96
N LEU A 221 10.19 5.88 42.42
CA LEU A 221 10.26 7.15 43.14
C LEU A 221 9.06 8.02 42.75
N LYS A 222 8.48 8.71 43.72
CA LYS A 222 7.27 9.53 43.55
C LYS A 222 7.48 10.63 42.51
N GLU A 223 8.67 11.20 42.47
CA GLU A 223 9.12 12.26 41.57
C GLU A 223 9.06 11.83 40.09
N LEU A 224 9.10 10.52 39.84
CA LEU A 224 9.08 9.92 38.50
C LEU A 224 7.70 9.38 38.09
N GLU A 225 6.67 9.46 38.94
CA GLU A 225 5.34 8.90 38.65
C GLU A 225 4.70 9.42 37.36
N ASN A 226 5.02 10.67 36.99
CA ASN A 226 4.52 11.32 35.77
C ASN A 226 5.44 11.17 34.56
N VAL A 227 6.60 10.52 34.71
CA VAL A 227 7.50 10.21 33.60
C VAL A 227 6.98 8.95 32.90
N LYS A 228 6.07 9.17 31.96
CA LYS A 228 5.42 8.11 31.16
C LYS A 228 5.64 8.36 29.68
N ALA A 229 5.80 7.28 28.93
CA ALA A 229 5.87 7.34 27.47
C ALA A 229 4.72 6.57 26.83
N ARG A 230 4.08 7.19 25.85
CA ARG A 230 3.14 6.53 24.93
C ARG A 230 3.89 6.11 23.68
N VAL A 231 4.06 4.80 23.50
CA VAL A 231 4.73 4.22 22.35
C VAL A 231 3.74 4.18 21.19
N GLN A 232 4.15 4.73 20.06
CA GLN A 232 3.36 4.81 18.83
C GLN A 232 4.20 4.31 17.66
N ILE A 233 3.54 3.65 16.71
CA ILE A 233 4.12 3.25 15.44
C ILE A 233 3.42 4.00 14.31
N ALA A 234 4.19 4.36 13.28
CA ALA A 234 3.66 5.04 12.12
C ALA A 234 4.13 4.40 10.82
N VAL A 235 3.23 4.32 9.84
CA VAL A 235 3.60 4.08 8.44
C VAL A 235 4.16 5.38 7.88
N THR A 236 5.32 5.32 7.24
CA THR A 236 5.98 6.50 6.68
C THR A 236 5.40 6.82 5.30
N LYS A 237 5.46 8.08 4.88
CA LYS A 237 5.11 8.48 3.51
C LYS A 237 6.13 8.04 2.46
N SER A 238 7.34 7.68 2.88
CA SER A 238 8.38 7.14 2.00
C SER A 238 8.21 5.64 1.73
N SER A 239 7.27 4.96 2.40
CA SER A 239 7.02 3.55 2.19
C SER A 239 6.51 3.29 0.77
N ASN A 240 7.18 2.40 0.05
CA ASN A 240 6.70 1.87 -1.22
C ASN A 240 5.77 0.65 -1.04
N GLN A 241 5.55 0.24 0.21
CA GLN A 241 4.75 -0.93 0.59
C GLN A 241 3.89 -0.69 1.85
N PRO A 242 3.09 0.40 1.90
CA PRO A 242 2.35 0.79 3.11
C PRO A 242 1.34 -0.26 3.57
N ALA A 243 0.82 -1.11 2.68
CA ALA A 243 -0.04 -2.23 3.05
C ALA A 243 0.73 -3.34 3.81
N ASN A 244 1.92 -3.72 3.34
CA ASN A 244 2.77 -4.68 4.06
C ASN A 244 3.21 -4.13 5.41
N ALA A 245 3.53 -2.83 5.46
CA ALA A 245 3.85 -2.12 6.69
C ALA A 245 2.68 -2.17 7.70
N ARG A 246 1.44 -1.91 7.25
CA ARG A 246 0.24 -2.03 8.08
C ARG A 246 0.03 -3.45 8.61
N ARG A 247 0.24 -4.50 7.79
CA ARG A 247 0.13 -5.89 8.26
C ARG A 247 1.12 -6.20 9.40
N PHE A 248 2.34 -5.69 9.32
CA PHE A 248 3.30 -5.84 10.41
C PHE A 248 2.86 -5.07 11.66
N VAL A 249 2.31 -3.86 11.50
CA VAL A 249 1.74 -3.09 12.63
C VAL A 249 0.60 -3.85 13.30
N ASP A 250 -0.31 -4.44 12.52
CA ASP A 250 -1.42 -5.23 13.03
C ASP A 250 -0.90 -6.46 13.77
N PHE A 251 0.07 -7.18 13.21
CA PHE A 251 0.72 -8.32 13.86
C PHE A 251 1.41 -7.95 15.17
N LEU A 252 2.15 -6.82 15.16
CA LEU A 252 2.83 -6.27 16.34
C LEU A 252 1.83 -5.95 17.46
N ARG A 253 0.65 -5.45 17.11
CA ARG A 253 -0.41 -5.07 18.06
C ARG A 253 -1.33 -6.23 18.41
N HIS A 254 -1.35 -7.31 17.65
CA HIS A 254 -2.30 -8.40 17.85
C HIS A 254 -2.09 -9.08 19.21
N LYS A 255 -3.19 -9.24 19.97
CA LYS A 255 -3.17 -9.67 21.38
C LYS A 255 -2.47 -11.03 21.60
N ASP A 256 -2.63 -11.95 20.64
CA ASP A 256 -2.10 -13.32 20.70
C ASP A 256 -0.78 -13.50 19.92
N LYS A 257 -0.24 -12.41 19.35
CA LYS A 257 1.01 -12.40 18.57
C LYS A 257 1.98 -11.40 19.19
N GLY A 258 2.20 -10.24 18.55
CA GLY A 258 3.14 -9.24 19.05
C GLY A 258 2.79 -8.67 20.42
N GLY A 259 1.50 -8.62 20.78
CA GLY A 259 1.04 -8.25 22.11
C GLY A 259 1.59 -9.16 23.23
N VAL A 260 1.83 -10.45 22.95
CA VAL A 260 2.42 -11.40 23.91
C VAL A 260 3.87 -11.00 24.21
N HIS A 261 4.65 -10.67 23.18
CA HIS A 261 6.04 -10.23 23.33
C HIS A 261 6.14 -8.88 24.04
N LEU A 262 5.26 -7.94 23.73
CA LEU A 262 5.18 -6.65 24.44
C LEU A 262 4.92 -6.87 25.94
N LYS A 263 3.91 -7.66 26.29
CA LYS A 263 3.56 -7.96 27.68
C LYS A 263 4.70 -8.68 28.42
N LYS A 264 5.36 -9.64 27.77
CA LYS A 264 6.51 -10.37 28.32
C LYS A 264 7.69 -9.45 28.66
N HIS A 265 7.84 -8.34 27.95
CA HIS A 265 8.92 -7.37 28.15
C HIS A 265 8.46 -6.12 28.94
N GLY A 266 7.36 -6.18 29.69
CA GLY A 266 6.98 -5.15 30.66
C GLY A 266 6.24 -3.95 30.09
N TYR A 267 5.85 -3.97 28.81
CA TYR A 267 5.00 -2.94 28.22
C TYR A 267 3.57 -3.05 28.77
N THR A 268 2.94 -1.90 29.03
CA THR A 268 1.58 -1.80 29.60
C THR A 268 0.63 -1.08 28.64
N ASN A 269 -0.68 -1.09 28.91
CA ASN A 269 -1.70 -0.47 28.04
C ASN A 269 -1.51 -0.81 26.56
N ILE A 270 -1.27 -2.10 26.27
CA ILE A 270 -1.04 -2.56 24.91
C ILE A 270 -2.35 -2.42 24.14
N GLU A 271 -2.36 -1.54 23.13
CA GLU A 271 -3.53 -1.36 22.28
C GLU A 271 -3.55 -2.44 21.21
N THR A 272 -4.46 -3.39 21.41
CA THR A 272 -4.59 -4.52 20.50
C THR A 272 -5.47 -4.17 19.32
N ALA A 273 -5.02 -4.50 18.11
CA ALA A 273 -5.94 -4.63 16.99
C ALA A 273 -6.94 -5.74 17.37
N GLU A 274 -8.24 -5.44 17.42
CA GLU A 274 -9.24 -6.49 17.49
C GLU A 274 -9.07 -7.34 16.23
N ALA A 275 -8.94 -8.66 16.43
CA ALA A 275 -8.80 -9.62 15.35
C ALA A 275 -10.07 -9.63 14.50
N THR A 276 -10.16 -8.74 13.50
CA THR A 276 -11.03 -9.01 12.37
C THR A 276 -10.24 -9.88 11.41
N ASP A 277 -10.29 -11.19 11.65
CA ASP A 277 -9.91 -12.23 10.69
C ASP A 277 -10.78 -12.20 9.41
N LYS A 278 -11.70 -11.23 9.31
CA LYS A 278 -12.43 -10.91 8.09
C LYS A 278 -11.61 -9.89 7.31
N ARG A 279 -11.01 -10.33 6.20
CA ARG A 279 -10.58 -9.42 5.13
C ARG A 279 -11.71 -8.43 4.86
N HIS A 280 -11.40 -7.13 4.81
CA HIS A 280 -12.36 -6.12 4.39
C HIS A 280 -12.98 -6.56 3.06
N GLU A 281 -14.29 -6.40 2.91
CA GLU A 281 -15.01 -6.75 1.69
C GLU A 281 -15.37 -5.45 0.95
N LEU A 282 -14.97 -5.33 -0.31
CA LEU A 282 -15.45 -4.30 -1.22
C LEU A 282 -16.46 -4.90 -2.19
N VAL A 283 -17.58 -4.24 -2.40
CA VAL A 283 -18.55 -4.61 -3.44
C VAL A 283 -18.29 -3.77 -4.69
N VAL A 284 -17.87 -4.42 -5.78
CA VAL A 284 -17.57 -3.76 -7.06
C VAL A 284 -18.62 -4.16 -8.09
N TYR A 285 -19.39 -3.19 -8.55
CA TYR A 285 -20.30 -3.35 -9.68
C TYR A 285 -19.59 -2.91 -10.96
N ALA A 286 -19.57 -3.75 -11.98
CA ALA A 286 -18.92 -3.42 -13.25
C ALA A 286 -19.68 -3.98 -14.44
N GLY A 287 -19.66 -3.23 -15.55
CA GLY A 287 -20.18 -3.74 -16.82
C GLY A 287 -19.55 -5.08 -17.21
N SER A 288 -20.35 -6.08 -17.61
CA SER A 288 -19.84 -7.42 -17.95
C SER A 288 -18.72 -7.41 -18.99
N MET A 289 -18.76 -6.47 -19.93
CA MET A 289 -17.72 -6.32 -20.96
C MET A 289 -16.33 -5.98 -20.39
N LEU A 290 -16.25 -5.33 -19.24
CA LEU A 290 -14.98 -4.92 -18.60
C LEU A 290 -14.30 -6.09 -17.88
N ARG A 291 -15.01 -7.19 -17.63
CA ARG A 291 -14.53 -8.32 -16.84
C ARG A 291 -13.13 -8.81 -17.26
N PRO A 292 -12.85 -9.11 -18.54
CA PRO A 292 -11.53 -9.61 -18.93
C PRO A 292 -10.39 -8.63 -18.61
N ALA A 293 -10.64 -7.32 -18.66
CA ALA A 293 -9.66 -6.29 -18.34
C ALA A 293 -9.51 -6.03 -16.83
N LEU A 294 -10.51 -6.42 -16.04
CA LEU A 294 -10.57 -6.18 -14.59
C LEU A 294 -10.06 -7.36 -13.78
N GLU A 295 -10.35 -8.62 -14.12
CA GLU A 295 -10.11 -9.78 -13.24
C GLU A 295 -8.67 -9.82 -12.68
N GLU A 296 -7.66 -9.74 -13.55
CA GLU A 296 -6.25 -9.76 -13.10
C GLU A 296 -5.89 -8.55 -12.24
N SER A 297 -6.43 -7.37 -12.56
CA SER A 297 -6.22 -6.14 -11.78
C SER A 297 -6.85 -6.27 -10.39
N LEU A 298 -8.08 -6.79 -10.31
CA LEU A 298 -8.77 -6.99 -9.04
C LEU A 298 -8.08 -8.08 -8.20
N ASP A 299 -7.64 -9.19 -8.80
CA ASP A 299 -6.86 -10.23 -8.12
C ASP A 299 -5.54 -9.68 -7.56
N ALA A 300 -4.83 -8.86 -8.34
CA ALA A 300 -3.60 -8.22 -7.91
C ALA A 300 -3.85 -7.24 -6.74
N PHE A 301 -4.96 -6.49 -6.81
CA PHE A 301 -5.34 -5.56 -5.75
C PHE A 301 -5.76 -6.28 -4.46
N GLU A 302 -6.56 -7.35 -4.54
CA GLU A 302 -6.92 -8.19 -3.39
C GLU A 302 -5.68 -8.71 -2.66
N LYS A 303 -4.71 -9.23 -3.41
CA LYS A 303 -3.44 -9.71 -2.86
C LYS A 303 -2.65 -8.58 -2.21
N ARG A 304 -2.53 -7.45 -2.90
CA ARG A 304 -1.79 -6.26 -2.43
C ARG A 304 -2.38 -5.71 -1.13
N GLU A 305 -3.68 -5.48 -1.08
CA GLU A 305 -4.34 -4.77 0.01
C GLU A 305 -4.96 -5.71 1.08
N ASN A 306 -4.82 -7.03 0.94
CA ASN A 306 -5.46 -8.03 1.82
C ASN A 306 -6.98 -7.89 1.93
N VAL A 307 -7.61 -7.48 0.83
CA VAL A 307 -9.05 -7.24 0.74
C VAL A 307 -9.68 -8.40 -0.02
N ARG A 308 -10.98 -8.60 0.19
CA ARG A 308 -11.81 -9.41 -0.69
C ARG A 308 -12.71 -8.48 -1.51
N ILE A 309 -12.76 -8.67 -2.81
CA ILE A 309 -13.60 -7.92 -3.72
C ILE A 309 -14.75 -8.82 -4.17
N LEU A 310 -15.95 -8.48 -3.75
CA LEU A 310 -17.20 -9.07 -4.23
C LEU A 310 -17.56 -8.43 -5.58
N ARG A 311 -17.37 -9.19 -6.65
CA ARG A 311 -17.50 -8.71 -8.04
C ARG A 311 -18.92 -9.01 -8.54
N ASN A 312 -19.66 -7.98 -8.95
CA ASN A 312 -20.92 -8.14 -9.68
C ASN A 312 -20.75 -7.60 -11.11
N TYR A 313 -20.56 -8.54 -12.05
CA TYR A 313 -20.48 -8.23 -13.48
C TYR A 313 -21.84 -8.44 -14.14
N ASN A 314 -22.47 -7.36 -14.62
CA ASN A 314 -23.77 -7.45 -15.30
C ASN A 314 -23.95 -6.36 -16.38
N GLY A 315 -25.05 -6.41 -17.12
CA GLY A 315 -25.44 -5.32 -18.02
C GLY A 315 -25.65 -4.03 -17.23
N CYS A 316 -25.09 -2.92 -17.70
CA CYS A 316 -25.13 -1.65 -16.95
C CYS A 316 -26.54 -1.14 -16.64
N GLY A 317 -27.55 -1.46 -17.47
CA GLY A 317 -28.96 -1.18 -17.15
C GLY A 317 -29.50 -2.00 -15.97
N ILE A 318 -29.08 -3.27 -15.85
CA ILE A 318 -29.43 -4.14 -14.72
C ILE A 318 -28.76 -3.63 -13.44
N LEU A 319 -27.48 -3.28 -13.49
CA LEU A 319 -26.74 -2.73 -12.34
C LEU A 319 -27.36 -1.41 -11.86
N VAL A 320 -27.70 -0.50 -12.80
CA VAL A 320 -28.41 0.75 -12.48
C VAL A 320 -29.77 0.47 -11.82
N SER A 321 -30.51 -0.51 -12.32
CA SER A 321 -31.80 -0.91 -11.73
C SER A 321 -31.62 -1.48 -10.31
N GLN A 322 -30.59 -2.29 -10.07
CA GLN A 322 -30.24 -2.81 -8.74
C GLN A 322 -29.89 -1.67 -7.77
N MET A 323 -29.07 -0.70 -8.19
CA MET A 323 -28.70 0.46 -7.36
C MET A 323 -29.89 1.37 -7.06
N LYS A 324 -30.80 1.57 -8.04
CA LYS A 324 -32.07 2.29 -7.81
C LYS A 324 -33.02 1.54 -6.88
N ALA A 325 -32.92 0.21 -6.81
CA ALA A 325 -33.67 -0.64 -5.90
C ALA A 325 -33.02 -0.77 -4.51
N GLY A 326 -31.89 -0.09 -4.25
CA GLY A 326 -31.24 -0.05 -2.94
C GLY A 326 -29.98 -0.91 -2.80
N ALA A 327 -29.43 -1.46 -3.90
CA ALA A 327 -28.10 -2.07 -3.83
C ALA A 327 -27.02 -0.99 -3.64
N GLU A 328 -26.10 -1.22 -2.72
CA GLU A 328 -25.06 -0.25 -2.32
C GLU A 328 -23.66 -0.81 -2.62
N PRO A 329 -23.17 -0.76 -3.88
CA PRO A 329 -21.79 -1.12 -4.16
C PRO A 329 -20.82 -0.04 -3.64
N ASP A 330 -19.60 -0.42 -3.28
CA ASP A 330 -18.53 0.51 -2.93
C ASP A 330 -17.96 1.23 -4.16
N LEU A 331 -17.91 0.54 -5.29
CA LEU A 331 -17.49 1.12 -6.58
C LEU A 331 -18.43 0.70 -7.71
N TYR A 332 -18.65 1.62 -8.64
CA TYR A 332 -19.32 1.34 -9.90
C TYR A 332 -18.43 1.70 -11.09
N PHE A 333 -18.16 0.72 -11.95
CA PHE A 333 -17.45 0.90 -13.22
C PHE A 333 -18.44 0.72 -14.38
N ALA A 334 -18.89 1.86 -14.92
CA ALA A 334 -19.93 1.90 -15.93
C ALA A 334 -19.40 1.57 -17.33
N CYS A 335 -20.28 0.99 -18.15
CA CYS A 335 -20.03 0.65 -19.56
C CYS A 335 -19.99 1.90 -20.45
N ASP A 336 -20.67 2.96 -20.01
CA ASP A 336 -20.74 4.27 -20.66
C ASP A 336 -21.14 5.34 -19.63
N THR A 337 -20.75 6.59 -19.88
CA THR A 337 -21.07 7.75 -19.05
C THR A 337 -22.58 7.92 -18.83
N SER A 338 -23.42 7.59 -19.82
CA SER A 338 -24.89 7.69 -19.67
C SER A 338 -25.46 6.82 -18.55
N PHE A 339 -24.82 5.68 -18.23
CA PHE A 339 -25.26 4.82 -17.12
C PHE A 339 -24.77 5.34 -15.77
N MET A 340 -23.54 5.85 -15.70
CA MET A 340 -23.02 6.52 -14.49
C MET A 340 -23.90 7.72 -14.10
N MET A 341 -24.31 8.52 -15.09
CA MET A 341 -25.16 9.69 -14.86
C MET A 341 -26.54 9.37 -14.28
N GLN A 342 -27.06 8.16 -14.46
CA GLN A 342 -28.34 7.74 -13.90
C GLN A 342 -28.30 7.46 -12.39
N VAL A 343 -27.11 7.27 -11.83
CA VAL A 343 -26.88 6.97 -10.40
C VAL A 343 -25.87 7.92 -9.75
N LYS A 344 -25.44 8.97 -10.46
CA LYS A 344 -24.39 9.92 -10.03
C LYS A 344 -24.56 10.46 -8.61
N ASP A 345 -25.80 10.61 -8.13
CA ASP A 345 -26.06 11.20 -6.82
C ASP A 345 -25.59 10.29 -5.67
N GLN A 346 -25.45 8.98 -5.92
CA GLN A 346 -24.94 7.98 -4.98
C GLN A 346 -23.39 7.94 -4.94
N PHE A 347 -22.70 8.54 -5.91
CA PHE A 347 -21.25 8.40 -6.11
C PHE A 347 -20.50 9.74 -6.01
N GLU A 348 -19.24 9.67 -5.60
CA GLU A 348 -18.25 10.73 -5.77
C GLU A 348 -18.04 11.03 -7.27
N PRO A 349 -17.40 12.17 -7.64
CA PRO A 349 -17.08 12.46 -9.04
C PRO A 349 -16.36 11.28 -9.71
N SER A 350 -16.89 10.84 -10.86
CA SER A 350 -16.34 9.72 -11.59
C SER A 350 -15.10 10.11 -12.39
N ALA A 351 -14.17 9.17 -12.60
CA ALA A 351 -13.05 9.33 -13.52
C ALA A 351 -13.16 8.34 -14.68
N ASN A 352 -12.83 8.81 -15.88
CA ASN A 352 -12.72 7.94 -17.04
C ASN A 352 -11.47 7.08 -16.92
N VAL A 353 -11.58 5.80 -17.31
CA VAL A 353 -10.46 4.85 -17.31
C VAL A 353 -10.17 4.38 -18.72
N SER A 354 -11.23 4.01 -19.44
CA SER A 354 -11.12 3.40 -20.74
C SER A 354 -12.24 3.85 -21.67
N THR A 355 -12.07 3.57 -22.95
CA THR A 355 -13.10 3.70 -23.97
C THR A 355 -13.28 2.38 -24.70
N ASN A 356 -14.37 2.25 -25.43
CA ASN A 356 -14.50 1.24 -26.46
C ASN A 356 -14.99 1.86 -27.76
N GLN A 357 -15.03 1.08 -28.83
CA GLN A 357 -15.41 1.55 -30.16
C GLN A 357 -16.45 0.60 -30.75
N LEU A 358 -17.59 1.14 -31.19
CA LEU A 358 -18.54 0.39 -31.99
C LEU A 358 -17.96 0.10 -33.37
N MET A 359 -18.09 -1.15 -33.77
CA MET A 359 -17.59 -1.70 -35.02
C MET A 359 -18.75 -2.34 -35.78
N ILE A 360 -18.76 -2.17 -37.09
CA ILE A 360 -19.45 -3.08 -38.00
C ILE A 360 -18.54 -4.29 -38.18
N VAL A 361 -18.97 -5.46 -37.74
CA VAL A 361 -18.19 -6.68 -37.80
C VAL A 361 -18.68 -7.54 -38.97
N VAL A 362 -17.78 -7.84 -39.89
CA VAL A 362 -18.03 -8.62 -41.12
C VAL A 362 -17.12 -9.85 -41.17
N LYS A 363 -17.49 -10.85 -41.97
CA LYS A 363 -16.59 -11.99 -42.24
C LYS A 363 -15.37 -11.50 -43.01
N LYS A 364 -14.22 -12.17 -42.83
CA LYS A 364 -12.98 -11.88 -43.55
C LYS A 364 -13.21 -11.71 -45.05
N GLY A 365 -12.61 -10.68 -45.63
CA GLY A 365 -12.79 -10.29 -47.03
C GLY A 365 -14.12 -9.61 -47.35
N ASN A 366 -14.98 -9.37 -46.34
CA ASN A 366 -16.24 -8.63 -46.44
C ASN A 366 -17.11 -9.02 -47.66
N PRO A 367 -17.60 -10.29 -47.75
CA PRO A 367 -18.28 -10.80 -48.94
C PRO A 367 -19.59 -10.09 -49.27
N LYS A 368 -20.22 -9.42 -48.29
CA LYS A 368 -21.45 -8.64 -48.47
C LYS A 368 -21.18 -7.15 -48.75
N GLN A 369 -19.92 -6.75 -48.83
CA GLN A 369 -19.44 -5.40 -49.12
C GLN A 369 -20.07 -4.34 -48.19
N VAL A 370 -20.19 -4.64 -46.90
CA VAL A 370 -20.74 -3.70 -45.91
C VAL A 370 -19.59 -2.79 -45.45
N LEU A 371 -19.64 -1.50 -45.77
CA LEU A 371 -18.54 -0.55 -45.50
C LEU A 371 -18.94 0.57 -44.53
N LYS A 372 -20.24 0.83 -44.39
CA LYS A 372 -20.79 1.91 -43.58
C LYS A 372 -22.17 1.55 -43.02
N LEU A 373 -22.69 2.38 -42.12
CA LEU A 373 -23.94 2.10 -41.41
C LEU A 373 -25.14 1.94 -42.35
N GLU A 374 -25.20 2.70 -43.45
CA GLU A 374 -26.29 2.61 -44.44
C GLU A 374 -26.33 1.24 -45.13
N ASP A 375 -25.17 0.58 -45.28
CA ASP A 375 -25.07 -0.72 -45.94
C ASP A 375 -25.71 -1.85 -45.11
N LEU A 376 -25.90 -1.64 -43.79
CA LEU A 376 -26.65 -2.58 -42.94
C LEU A 376 -28.12 -2.72 -43.39
N GLY A 377 -28.62 -1.76 -44.17
CA GLY A 377 -29.95 -1.76 -44.77
C GLY A 377 -30.04 -2.44 -46.14
N LYS A 378 -28.98 -3.09 -46.65
CA LYS A 378 -28.99 -3.85 -47.91
C LYS A 378 -29.98 -5.02 -47.84
N LYS A 379 -30.66 -5.34 -48.94
CA LYS A 379 -31.58 -6.49 -48.99
C LYS A 379 -30.86 -7.80 -48.66
N ASP A 380 -31.58 -8.72 -48.03
CA ASP A 380 -31.13 -10.08 -47.71
C ASP A 380 -29.91 -10.17 -46.78
N LEU A 381 -29.64 -9.11 -46.01
CA LEU A 381 -28.58 -9.09 -45.01
C LEU A 381 -29.12 -9.53 -43.64
N GLN A 382 -28.47 -10.51 -43.01
CA GLN A 382 -28.80 -10.95 -41.65
C GLN A 382 -28.00 -10.16 -40.62
N VAL A 383 -28.61 -9.12 -40.03
CA VAL A 383 -27.95 -8.21 -39.08
C VAL A 383 -28.21 -8.64 -37.64
N GLY A 384 -27.15 -8.68 -36.82
CA GLY A 384 -27.26 -8.84 -35.37
C GLY A 384 -26.87 -7.57 -34.61
N VAL A 385 -27.63 -7.21 -33.58
CA VAL A 385 -27.36 -6.05 -32.71
C VAL A 385 -27.57 -6.38 -31.24
N GLY A 386 -27.07 -5.55 -30.34
CA GLY A 386 -27.40 -5.67 -28.91
C GLY A 386 -28.85 -5.29 -28.63
N HIS A 387 -29.46 -5.90 -27.62
CA HIS A 387 -30.81 -5.58 -27.17
C HIS A 387 -30.79 -4.29 -26.32
N GLU A 388 -31.55 -3.28 -26.73
CA GLU A 388 -31.46 -1.92 -26.20
C GLU A 388 -31.72 -1.78 -24.70
N HIS A 389 -32.62 -2.59 -24.14
CA HIS A 389 -32.96 -2.56 -22.71
C HIS A 389 -32.11 -3.49 -21.84
N GLN A 390 -31.33 -4.39 -22.45
CA GLN A 390 -30.57 -5.42 -21.71
C GLN A 390 -29.09 -5.08 -21.60
N CYS A 391 -28.52 -4.35 -22.57
CA CYS A 391 -27.10 -3.99 -22.54
C CYS A 391 -26.77 -2.63 -23.15
N ALA A 392 -25.64 -2.07 -22.71
CA ALA A 392 -25.13 -0.79 -23.21
C ALA A 392 -24.84 -0.83 -24.73
N LEU A 393 -24.32 -1.95 -25.23
CA LEU A 393 -24.08 -2.15 -26.67
C LEU A 393 -25.35 -1.91 -27.49
N GLY A 394 -26.49 -2.45 -27.06
CA GLY A 394 -27.76 -2.28 -27.75
C GLY A 394 -28.26 -0.84 -27.70
N ALA A 395 -28.27 -0.23 -26.51
CA ALA A 395 -28.71 1.15 -26.33
C ALA A 395 -27.89 2.12 -27.20
N LEU A 396 -26.57 1.98 -27.17
CA LEU A 396 -25.63 2.81 -27.95
C LEU A 396 -25.71 2.53 -29.45
N THR A 397 -25.95 1.28 -29.86
CA THR A 397 -26.16 0.93 -31.28
C THR A 397 -27.42 1.60 -31.83
N LYS A 398 -28.52 1.54 -31.08
CA LYS A 398 -29.78 2.20 -31.46
C LYS A 398 -29.60 3.72 -31.57
N GLU A 399 -28.98 4.34 -30.56
CA GLU A 399 -28.70 5.78 -30.57
C GLU A 399 -27.82 6.17 -31.77
N THR A 400 -26.80 5.36 -32.07
CA THR A 400 -25.93 5.54 -33.23
C THR A 400 -26.73 5.49 -34.53
N PHE A 401 -27.64 4.52 -34.69
CA PHE A 401 -28.50 4.42 -35.88
C PHE A 401 -29.48 5.59 -36.03
N ILE A 402 -30.04 6.08 -34.92
CA ILE A 402 -30.94 7.24 -34.91
C ILE A 402 -30.18 8.50 -35.33
N ARG A 403 -29.01 8.76 -34.73
CA ARG A 403 -28.17 9.92 -35.08
C ARG A 403 -27.71 9.91 -36.52
N SER A 404 -27.42 8.72 -37.06
CA SER A 404 -27.08 8.52 -38.46
C SER A 404 -28.27 8.50 -39.41
N LYS A 405 -29.51 8.56 -38.90
CA LYS A 405 -30.75 8.49 -39.69
C LYS A 405 -30.88 7.21 -40.52
N VAL A 406 -30.31 6.09 -40.06
CA VAL A 406 -30.37 4.78 -40.74
C VAL A 406 -31.31 3.78 -40.04
N TYR A 407 -31.83 4.12 -38.86
CA TYR A 407 -32.59 3.19 -38.02
C TYR A 407 -33.72 2.46 -38.75
N ASP A 408 -34.62 3.19 -39.42
CA ASP A 408 -35.79 2.62 -40.11
C ASP A 408 -35.42 1.67 -41.25
N GLN A 409 -34.26 1.89 -41.87
CA GLN A 409 -33.75 1.01 -42.92
C GLN A 409 -33.10 -0.24 -42.35
N VAL A 410 -32.26 -0.09 -41.32
CA VAL A 410 -31.46 -1.18 -40.74
C VAL A 410 -32.32 -2.14 -39.93
N ILE A 411 -33.31 -1.64 -39.17
CA ILE A 411 -34.13 -2.47 -38.29
C ILE A 411 -34.88 -3.58 -39.03
N LYS A 412 -35.21 -3.37 -40.31
CA LYS A 412 -35.87 -4.36 -41.19
C LYS A 412 -35.00 -5.62 -41.43
N ASN A 413 -33.69 -5.47 -41.32
CA ASN A 413 -32.70 -6.52 -41.52
C ASN A 413 -32.18 -7.14 -40.22
N VAL A 414 -32.56 -6.58 -39.07
CA VAL A 414 -32.20 -7.15 -37.77
C VAL A 414 -32.91 -8.50 -37.60
N ARG A 415 -32.14 -9.55 -37.34
CA ARG A 415 -32.63 -10.91 -37.10
C ARG A 415 -32.40 -11.37 -35.67
N VAL A 416 -31.38 -10.82 -35.02
CA VAL A 416 -31.04 -11.12 -33.63
C VAL A 416 -30.84 -9.82 -32.85
N GLN A 417 -31.44 -9.78 -31.67
CA GLN A 417 -31.12 -8.82 -30.62
C GLN A 417 -30.58 -9.60 -29.40
N SER A 418 -29.30 -9.40 -29.09
CA SER A 418 -28.61 -10.17 -28.06
C SER A 418 -28.44 -9.39 -26.76
N PRO A 419 -28.52 -10.02 -25.58
CA PRO A 419 -28.18 -9.37 -24.32
C PRO A 419 -26.69 -9.02 -24.20
N ALA A 420 -25.80 -9.57 -25.04
CA ALA A 420 -24.36 -9.33 -24.95
C ALA A 420 -23.64 -9.41 -26.31
N GLY A 421 -22.51 -8.69 -26.44
CA GLY A 421 -21.75 -8.57 -27.70
C GLY A 421 -20.95 -9.83 -28.07
N ASP A 422 -20.46 -10.57 -27.07
CA ASP A 422 -19.79 -11.86 -27.26
C ASP A 422 -20.71 -12.91 -27.89
N LEU A 423 -21.98 -12.95 -27.48
CA LEU A 423 -23.00 -13.81 -28.08
C LEU A 423 -23.25 -13.45 -29.55
N LEU A 424 -23.26 -12.16 -29.92
CA LEU A 424 -23.40 -11.73 -31.32
C LEU A 424 -22.21 -12.19 -32.17
N VAL A 425 -21.00 -11.94 -31.68
CA VAL A 425 -19.78 -12.34 -32.38
C VAL A 425 -19.74 -13.86 -32.53
N ASN A 426 -20.06 -14.63 -31.49
CA ASN A 426 -20.12 -16.09 -31.59
C ASN A 426 -21.18 -16.58 -32.59
N GLN A 427 -22.37 -15.99 -32.60
CA GLN A 427 -23.42 -16.32 -33.59
C GLN A 427 -23.01 -16.04 -35.03
N MET A 428 -22.26 -14.95 -35.24
CA MET A 428 -21.70 -14.63 -36.54
C MET A 428 -20.61 -15.62 -36.96
N ARG A 429 -19.75 -16.04 -36.01
CA ARG A 429 -18.69 -17.04 -36.26
C ARG A 429 -19.26 -18.42 -36.63
N VAL A 430 -20.38 -18.83 -36.03
CA VAL A 430 -21.08 -20.07 -36.42
C VAL A 430 -21.90 -19.92 -37.72
N GLY A 431 -21.93 -18.71 -38.31
CA GLY A 431 -22.49 -18.46 -39.63
C GLY A 431 -23.97 -18.08 -39.67
N SER A 432 -24.62 -17.84 -38.53
CA SER A 432 -26.05 -17.50 -38.45
C SER A 432 -26.37 -16.03 -38.74
N LEU A 433 -25.36 -15.19 -38.89
CA LEU A 433 -25.46 -13.76 -39.18
C LEU A 433 -24.41 -13.37 -40.22
N ASP A 434 -24.75 -12.39 -41.06
CA ASP A 434 -23.84 -11.84 -42.08
C ASP A 434 -22.97 -10.71 -41.51
N VAL A 435 -23.54 -9.93 -40.60
CA VAL A 435 -22.91 -8.75 -40.01
C VAL A 435 -23.45 -8.52 -38.60
N VAL A 436 -22.62 -8.05 -37.69
CA VAL A 436 -23.06 -7.59 -36.37
C VAL A 436 -22.50 -6.22 -36.03
N VAL A 437 -23.22 -5.47 -35.18
CA VAL A 437 -22.65 -4.30 -34.50
C VAL A 437 -22.21 -4.71 -33.10
N ALA A 438 -20.90 -4.64 -32.86
CA ALA A 438 -20.27 -5.05 -31.60
C ALA A 438 -19.12 -4.09 -31.23
N TYR A 439 -18.53 -4.27 -30.06
CA TYR A 439 -17.36 -3.49 -29.67
C TYR A 439 -16.08 -4.02 -30.28
N ARG A 440 -15.06 -3.15 -30.44
CA ARG A 440 -13.70 -3.54 -30.83
C ARG A 440 -13.15 -4.67 -29.95
N SER A 441 -13.36 -4.57 -28.64
CA SER A 441 -12.94 -5.62 -27.69
C SER A 441 -13.63 -6.97 -27.92
N ASN A 442 -14.79 -7.03 -28.58
CA ASN A 442 -15.46 -8.29 -28.90
C ASN A 442 -14.83 -9.03 -30.09
N LEU A 443 -13.95 -8.40 -30.87
CA LEU A 443 -13.24 -9.05 -31.97
C LEU A 443 -11.98 -9.77 -31.49
N LEU A 444 -11.64 -9.69 -30.20
CA LEU A 444 -10.46 -10.29 -29.61
C LEU A 444 -10.87 -11.44 -28.67
N ASP A 445 -10.02 -12.46 -28.59
CA ASP A 445 -10.12 -13.49 -27.56
C ASP A 445 -9.62 -12.97 -26.19
N LYS A 446 -9.70 -13.83 -25.18
CA LYS A 446 -9.28 -13.50 -23.81
C LYS A 446 -7.78 -13.21 -23.68
N GLU A 447 -6.97 -13.62 -24.64
CA GLU A 447 -5.55 -13.31 -24.74
C GLU A 447 -5.26 -12.03 -25.54
N GLY A 448 -6.29 -11.36 -26.08
CA GLY A 448 -6.16 -10.16 -26.91
C GLY A 448 -5.85 -10.46 -28.38
N LYS A 449 -6.00 -11.71 -28.84
CA LYS A 449 -5.74 -12.06 -30.25
C LYS A 449 -7.01 -11.88 -31.09
N PRO A 450 -6.92 -11.30 -32.29
CA PRO A 450 -8.07 -11.12 -33.15
C PRO A 450 -8.58 -12.45 -33.71
N TYR A 451 -9.90 -12.58 -33.85
CA TYR A 451 -10.50 -13.69 -34.57
C TYR A 451 -10.13 -13.60 -36.07
N PRO A 452 -9.35 -14.55 -36.64
CA PRO A 452 -8.81 -14.45 -37.99
C PRO A 452 -9.86 -14.48 -39.10
N GLU A 453 -11.06 -14.95 -38.79
CA GLU A 453 -12.23 -15.04 -39.67
C GLU A 453 -13.13 -13.79 -39.67
N LEU A 454 -12.84 -12.79 -38.83
CA LEU A 454 -13.62 -11.56 -38.69
C LEU A 454 -12.81 -10.32 -39.03
N GLU A 455 -13.48 -9.30 -39.54
CA GLU A 455 -12.95 -7.96 -39.77
C GLU A 455 -13.89 -6.93 -39.14
N GLY A 456 -13.31 -5.88 -38.54
CA GLY A 456 -14.06 -4.80 -37.91
C GLY A 456 -13.87 -3.49 -38.65
N ILE A 457 -14.97 -2.83 -38.98
CA ILE A 457 -14.99 -1.51 -39.60
C ILE A 457 -15.46 -0.50 -38.55
N PRO A 458 -14.61 0.46 -38.13
CA PRO A 458 -14.95 1.38 -37.06
C PRO A 458 -16.06 2.35 -37.46
N ILE A 459 -17.02 2.55 -36.57
CA ILE A 459 -18.07 3.56 -36.73
C ILE A 459 -17.55 4.90 -36.19
N ASN A 460 -17.10 5.75 -37.10
CA ASN A 460 -16.47 7.04 -36.77
C ASN A 460 -17.43 8.23 -36.89
N GLY A 461 -17.08 9.35 -36.28
CA GLY A 461 -17.78 10.63 -36.44
C GLY A 461 -19.10 10.75 -35.67
N ILE A 462 -19.45 9.75 -34.86
CA ILE A 462 -20.65 9.73 -34.04
C ILE A 462 -20.23 9.58 -32.57
N PRO A 463 -20.43 10.60 -31.71
CA PRO A 463 -19.89 10.59 -30.35
C PRO A 463 -20.28 9.36 -29.51
N CYS A 464 -21.51 8.86 -29.63
CA CYS A 464 -21.97 7.67 -28.89
C CYS A 464 -21.42 6.34 -29.42
N ALA A 465 -20.70 6.35 -30.55
CA ALA A 465 -20.03 5.17 -31.07
C ALA A 465 -18.71 4.88 -30.37
N THR A 466 -18.19 5.81 -29.57
CA THR A 466 -16.97 5.64 -28.77
C THR A 466 -17.30 5.84 -27.28
N PRO A 467 -18.01 4.90 -26.62
CA PRO A 467 -18.40 5.07 -25.23
C PRO A 467 -17.19 5.16 -24.31
N SER A 468 -17.24 6.15 -23.41
CA SER A 468 -16.25 6.34 -22.34
C SER A 468 -16.75 5.66 -21.07
N GLN A 469 -15.84 4.94 -20.41
CA GLN A 469 -16.13 4.01 -19.31
C GLN A 469 -15.58 4.61 -18.01
N PRO A 470 -16.44 5.29 -17.24
CA PRO A 470 -16.04 5.87 -15.98
C PRO A 470 -16.17 4.90 -14.80
N ILE A 471 -15.31 5.08 -13.81
CA ILE A 471 -15.41 4.47 -12.49
C ILE A 471 -15.67 5.54 -11.43
N ALA A 472 -16.45 5.21 -10.40
CA ALA A 472 -16.68 6.10 -9.26
C ALA A 472 -16.77 5.32 -7.94
N VAL A 473 -16.37 5.98 -6.85
CA VAL A 473 -16.50 5.49 -5.47
C VAL A 473 -17.85 5.95 -4.91
N ALA A 474 -18.57 5.06 -4.23
CA ALA A 474 -19.84 5.39 -3.60
C ALA A 474 -19.64 6.32 -2.40
N LYS A 475 -20.50 7.34 -2.26
CA LYS A 475 -20.46 8.27 -1.12
C LYS A 475 -20.71 7.58 0.22
N GLY A 476 -21.50 6.49 0.19
CA GLY A 476 -21.84 5.68 1.36
C GLY A 476 -20.93 4.48 1.61
N SER A 477 -19.80 4.34 0.89
CA SER A 477 -18.89 3.22 1.09
C SER A 477 -18.42 3.14 2.55
N ALA A 478 -18.43 1.93 3.12
CA ALA A 478 -17.87 1.68 4.45
C ALA A 478 -16.33 1.77 4.46
N HIS A 479 -15.71 1.78 3.27
CA HIS A 479 -14.27 1.72 3.07
C HIS A 479 -13.78 2.75 2.01
N PRO A 480 -14.09 4.05 2.18
CA PRO A 480 -13.89 5.05 1.13
C PRO A 480 -12.42 5.19 0.70
N ASP A 481 -11.46 5.12 1.63
CA ASP A 481 -10.04 5.22 1.30
C ASP A 481 -9.52 3.99 0.54
N LEU A 482 -9.99 2.79 0.91
CA LEU A 482 -9.65 1.55 0.20
C LEU A 482 -10.27 1.55 -1.20
N SER A 483 -11.50 2.04 -1.34
CA SER A 483 -12.18 2.21 -2.63
C SER A 483 -11.47 3.21 -3.55
N ARG A 484 -11.04 4.37 -3.03
CA ARG A 484 -10.25 5.33 -3.81
C ARG A 484 -8.91 4.73 -4.26
N ARG A 485 -8.23 3.97 -3.39
CA ARG A 485 -7.01 3.24 -3.78
C ARG A 485 -7.26 2.21 -4.90
N LEU A 486 -8.40 1.51 -4.90
CA LEU A 486 -8.76 0.61 -5.99
C LEU A 486 -9.01 1.38 -7.29
N MET A 487 -9.76 2.48 -7.22
CA MET A 487 -10.01 3.36 -8.36
C MET A 487 -8.71 3.91 -8.95
N GLU A 488 -7.76 4.37 -8.12
CA GLU A 488 -6.44 4.81 -8.56
C GLU A 488 -5.61 3.66 -9.14
N PHE A 489 -5.68 2.47 -8.54
CA PHE A 489 -4.97 1.29 -9.03
C PHE A 489 -5.41 0.86 -10.43
N LEU A 490 -6.72 0.99 -10.73
CA LEU A 490 -7.27 0.73 -12.06
C LEU A 490 -6.89 1.79 -13.11
N GLN A 491 -6.38 2.94 -12.69
CA GLN A 491 -5.90 4.03 -13.55
C GLN A 491 -4.37 4.01 -13.78
N LYS A 492 -3.66 2.99 -13.29
CA LYS A 492 -2.20 2.85 -13.49
C LYS A 492 -1.84 2.24 -14.84
N GLU A 493 -0.57 2.42 -15.22
CA GLU A 493 0.01 1.93 -16.48
C GLU A 493 -0.13 0.40 -16.65
N GLU A 494 -0.03 -0.38 -15.58
CA GLU A 494 -0.23 -1.84 -15.67
C GLU A 494 -1.67 -2.21 -16.04
N SER A 495 -2.65 -1.43 -15.57
CA SER A 495 -4.05 -1.58 -15.95
C SER A 495 -4.25 -1.12 -17.40
N ARG A 496 -3.64 0.00 -17.81
CA ARG A 496 -3.65 0.47 -19.21
C ARG A 496 -3.23 -0.62 -20.19
N GLN A 497 -2.08 -1.25 -19.96
CA GLN A 497 -1.55 -2.29 -20.84
C GLN A 497 -2.53 -3.46 -20.99
N ARG A 498 -3.24 -3.84 -19.92
CA ARG A 498 -4.27 -4.89 -19.97
C ARG A 498 -5.48 -4.45 -20.79
N PHE A 499 -5.99 -3.24 -20.58
CA PHE A 499 -7.13 -2.70 -21.33
C PHE A 499 -6.80 -2.58 -22.82
N GLU A 500 -5.67 -1.98 -23.18
CA GLU A 500 -5.25 -1.81 -24.58
C GLU A 500 -5.02 -3.15 -25.29
N LYS A 501 -4.40 -4.12 -24.61
CA LYS A 501 -4.21 -5.49 -25.12
C LYS A 501 -5.55 -6.17 -25.46
N LEU A 502 -6.60 -5.86 -24.71
CA LEU A 502 -7.95 -6.41 -24.90
C LEU A 502 -8.84 -5.53 -25.79
N GLY A 503 -8.25 -4.58 -26.52
CA GLY A 503 -8.93 -3.81 -27.55
C GLY A 503 -9.78 -2.65 -27.04
N PHE A 504 -9.65 -2.29 -25.76
CA PHE A 504 -10.18 -1.05 -25.20
C PHE A 504 -9.24 0.11 -25.56
N GLY A 505 -9.79 1.32 -25.63
CA GLY A 505 -8.98 2.54 -25.60
C GLY A 505 -8.69 2.96 -24.17
N TRP A 506 -7.63 3.73 -23.97
CA TRP A 506 -7.28 4.34 -22.69
C TRP A 506 -7.82 5.77 -22.62
N ASP A 507 -8.45 6.15 -21.51
CA ASP A 507 -9.12 7.46 -21.34
C ASP A 507 -8.92 8.03 -19.92
N VAL A 508 -7.71 7.90 -19.39
CA VAL A 508 -7.32 8.60 -18.15
C VAL A 508 -6.69 9.94 -18.55
N LYS A 509 -7.23 11.04 -18.02
CA LYS A 509 -6.60 12.37 -18.18
C LYS A 509 -5.28 12.37 -17.40
N GLU A 510 -4.16 12.62 -18.07
CA GLU A 510 -2.90 12.87 -17.38
C GLU A 510 -3.08 14.07 -16.44
N ILE A 511 -2.86 13.85 -15.14
CA ILE A 511 -2.76 14.94 -14.18
C ILE A 511 -1.40 15.58 -14.46
N GLU A 512 -1.39 16.78 -15.05
CA GLU A 512 -0.19 17.62 -15.11
C GLU A 512 0.38 17.74 -13.69
N LYS A 513 1.58 17.19 -13.48
CA LYS A 513 2.25 17.10 -12.18
C LYS A 513 2.74 18.45 -11.67
#